data_AF-A0A9P3IB74-F1
#
_entry.id   AF-A0A9P3IB74-F1
#
_cell.length_a   1.000
_cell.length_b   1.000
_cell.length_c   1.000
_cell.angle_alpha   90.00
_cell.angle_beta   90.00
_cell.angle_gamma   90.00
#
_symmetry.space_group_name_H-M   'P 1'
#
loop_
_entity.id
_entity.type
_entity.pdbx_description
1 polymer ?
#
loop_
_entity_poly.entity_id
_entity_poly.type
_entity_poly.pdbx_seq_one_letter_code
_entity_poly.pdbx_strand_id
1 'polypeptide(L)'
;MACDASHAKKRARERGGERNRESERERERAREREREREREREREREREREREREREREREREREREREREIERRGERERERERERERERERERERRERERERERGRREREREREREREERERERERERRGERERGERERERERRERERERERERERGERREREREGEERERERGEREREERERRERRERERERGEREREREREREREEREREREREREREEREERREREERRERERERERRERGEREEREREREGGGGGGGGGESEREGERARERRRRRERERYRERERERERERERERERERERERVKEKGDRETRTPCTLQAPDTARDTLTCVSPLNVVEQRDKCRLILDLRKVNAHLEAPKFKYEGLNRVAKLIRRDDWMFSIDLKSGYYDVEIHPSCWKSLGFQFECIYHSFRSLPFGLATAPFVFTQLIKQLTKRWRASGVRVVPYVDDLLFLCDSHQQVCSTRTTVLQDLKAAGFVINGKTSHLHPSRQLRFLGLEIDSTRGTFQ
;
A
#
# COMPACT_ATOMS: atom_id res chain seq x y z
N MET A 1 3.38 -71.74 -208.44
CA MET A 1 4.29 -72.84 -208.84
C MET A 1 4.59 -73.59 -207.54
N ALA A 2 3.94 -74.75 -207.34
CA ALA A 2 4.44 -76.06 -207.75
C ALA A 2 5.74 -76.37 -206.98
N CYS A 3 5.92 -77.50 -206.32
CA CYS A 3 5.16 -78.74 -206.21
C CYS A 3 5.96 -79.58 -205.19
N ASP A 4 5.31 -80.59 -204.60
CA ASP A 4 5.75 -82.00 -204.50
C ASP A 4 7.25 -82.33 -204.48
N ALA A 5 7.74 -83.38 -203.83
CA ALA A 5 7.14 -84.65 -203.45
C ALA A 5 8.12 -85.29 -202.44
N SER A 6 7.65 -85.92 -201.36
CA SER A 6 7.35 -87.35 -201.31
C SER A 6 8.58 -88.27 -201.33
N HIS A 7 8.59 -89.13 -200.30
CA HIS A 7 9.10 -90.51 -200.26
C HIS A 7 10.42 -90.83 -199.55
N ALA A 8 10.22 -91.34 -198.32
CA ALA A 8 10.51 -92.71 -197.90
C ALA A 8 11.98 -93.18 -197.74
N LYS A 9 12.31 -93.43 -196.46
CA LYS A 9 13.21 -94.44 -195.90
C LYS A 9 14.66 -94.47 -196.40
N LYS A 10 15.59 -93.92 -195.61
CA LYS A 10 16.90 -94.57 -195.38
C LYS A 10 17.62 -94.09 -194.12
N ARG A 11 17.55 -94.95 -193.09
CA ARG A 11 18.65 -95.39 -192.22
C ARG A 11 19.65 -94.37 -191.66
N ALA A 12 19.60 -94.29 -190.33
CA ALA A 12 20.72 -94.35 -189.38
C ALA A 12 21.69 -93.14 -189.27
N ARG A 13 21.91 -92.78 -187.99
CA ARG A 13 22.93 -91.91 -187.37
C ARG A 13 22.51 -90.50 -186.96
N GLU A 14 23.01 -90.17 -185.77
CA GLU A 14 23.21 -88.85 -185.17
C GLU A 14 22.15 -88.32 -184.18
N ARG A 15 22.22 -88.91 -182.98
CA ARG A 15 21.92 -88.30 -181.67
C ARG A 15 23.11 -87.40 -181.27
N GLY A 16 22.92 -86.13 -180.88
CA GLY A 16 24.00 -85.36 -180.24
C GLY A 16 23.86 -83.85 -179.99
N GLY A 17 22.96 -83.11 -180.65
CA GLY A 17 23.11 -81.63 -180.75
C GLY A 17 22.29 -80.70 -179.83
N GLU A 18 21.17 -81.13 -179.25
CA GLU A 18 20.16 -80.16 -178.77
C GLU A 18 19.99 -80.07 -177.24
N ARG A 19 21.06 -80.30 -176.45
CA ARG A 19 21.06 -80.03 -174.99
C ARG A 19 21.63 -78.66 -174.60
N ASN A 20 22.17 -77.87 -175.53
CA ASN A 20 22.99 -76.69 -175.19
C ASN A 20 22.23 -75.35 -175.15
N ARG A 21 21.00 -75.26 -175.69
CA ARG A 21 20.20 -74.01 -175.67
C ARG A 21 19.31 -73.84 -174.43
N GLU A 22 19.10 -74.92 -173.68
CA GLU A 22 18.27 -74.90 -172.46
C GLU A 22 19.08 -74.43 -171.22
N SER A 23 20.38 -74.75 -171.19
CA SER A 23 21.26 -74.47 -170.04
C SER A 23 21.67 -72.99 -169.89
N GLU A 24 21.75 -72.22 -170.98
CA GLU A 24 22.03 -70.76 -170.90
C GLU A 24 20.83 -69.97 -170.36
N ARG A 25 19.59 -70.37 -170.68
CA ARG A 25 18.36 -69.73 -170.16
C ARG A 25 18.14 -69.98 -168.67
N GLU A 26 18.65 -71.08 -168.13
CA GLU A 26 18.61 -71.35 -166.69
C GLU A 26 19.57 -70.47 -165.89
N ARG A 27 20.78 -70.18 -166.41
CA ARG A 27 21.77 -69.34 -165.70
C ARG A 27 21.33 -67.88 -165.57
N GLU A 28 20.62 -67.35 -166.56
CA GLU A 28 20.08 -65.99 -166.50
C GLU A 28 18.96 -65.87 -165.46
N ARG A 29 18.05 -66.86 -165.43
CA ARG A 29 16.96 -66.95 -164.42
C ARG A 29 17.48 -67.12 -163.00
N ALA A 30 18.64 -67.77 -162.82
CA ALA A 30 19.25 -67.93 -161.50
C ALA A 30 19.76 -66.59 -160.92
N ARG A 31 20.40 -65.75 -161.76
CA ARG A 31 20.93 -64.45 -161.33
C ARG A 31 19.83 -63.43 -161.02
N GLU A 32 18.70 -63.50 -161.74
CA GLU A 32 17.54 -62.66 -161.48
C GLU A 32 16.87 -62.99 -160.13
N ARG A 33 16.70 -64.28 -159.83
CA ARG A 33 16.17 -64.76 -158.53
C ARG A 33 17.05 -64.38 -157.34
N GLU A 34 18.37 -64.29 -157.54
CA GLU A 34 19.30 -63.92 -156.48
C GLU A 34 19.17 -62.43 -156.11
N ARG A 35 19.03 -61.54 -157.10
CA ARG A 35 18.80 -60.09 -156.87
C ARG A 35 17.42 -59.80 -156.28
N GLU A 36 16.39 -60.57 -156.64
CA GLU A 36 15.07 -60.47 -156.00
C GLU A 36 15.11 -60.83 -154.52
N ARG A 37 15.78 -61.93 -154.16
CA ARG A 37 15.94 -62.38 -152.76
C ARG A 37 16.71 -61.37 -151.91
N GLU A 38 17.70 -60.69 -152.49
CA GLU A 38 18.47 -59.67 -151.77
C GLU A 38 17.61 -58.44 -151.45
N ARG A 39 16.81 -57.96 -152.41
CA ARG A 39 15.86 -56.85 -152.20
C ARG A 39 14.72 -57.21 -151.25
N GLU A 40 14.28 -58.46 -151.24
CA GLU A 40 13.30 -58.96 -150.27
C GLU A 40 13.85 -58.91 -148.84
N ARG A 41 15.08 -59.40 -148.63
CA ARG A 41 15.75 -59.38 -147.30
C ARG A 41 15.99 -57.97 -146.80
N GLU A 42 16.30 -57.03 -147.70
CA GLU A 42 16.50 -55.63 -147.32
C GLU A 42 15.19 -54.97 -146.87
N ARG A 43 14.08 -55.20 -147.59
CA ARG A 43 12.73 -54.73 -147.21
C ARG A 43 12.24 -55.38 -145.92
N GLU A 44 12.59 -56.64 -145.68
CA GLU A 44 12.25 -57.34 -144.44
C GLU A 44 12.94 -56.71 -143.23
N ARG A 45 14.25 -56.43 -143.34
CA ARG A 45 15.02 -55.74 -142.28
C ARG A 45 14.54 -54.31 -142.03
N GLU A 46 14.10 -53.61 -143.08
CA GLU A 46 13.55 -52.27 -142.94
C GLU A 46 12.21 -52.28 -142.19
N ARG A 47 11.30 -53.21 -142.54
CA ARG A 47 10.04 -53.44 -141.83
C ARG A 47 10.25 -53.88 -140.39
N GLU A 48 11.29 -54.66 -140.12
CA GLU A 48 11.63 -55.09 -138.76
C GLU A 48 12.07 -53.91 -137.89
N ARG A 49 12.95 -53.05 -138.42
CA ARG A 49 13.38 -51.80 -137.74
C ARG A 49 12.23 -50.83 -137.52
N GLU A 50 11.30 -50.77 -138.46
CA GLU A 50 10.10 -49.91 -138.34
C GLU A 50 9.17 -50.41 -137.23
N ARG A 51 8.91 -51.72 -137.17
CA ARG A 51 8.16 -52.37 -136.07
C ARG A 51 8.85 -52.23 -134.72
N GLU A 52 10.16 -52.26 -134.68
CA GLU A 52 10.94 -52.09 -133.45
C GLU A 52 10.82 -50.65 -132.92
N ARG A 53 10.95 -49.64 -133.80
CA ARG A 53 10.71 -48.23 -133.47
C ARG A 53 9.28 -47.96 -133.03
N GLU A 54 8.31 -48.64 -133.62
CA GLU A 54 6.90 -48.51 -133.25
C GLU A 54 6.63 -49.09 -131.86
N ARG A 55 7.18 -50.28 -131.56
CA ARG A 55 7.13 -50.88 -130.21
C ARG A 55 7.85 -50.03 -129.16
N GLU A 56 8.95 -49.38 -129.53
CA GLU A 56 9.70 -48.49 -128.63
C GLU A 56 8.88 -47.24 -128.29
N ARG A 57 8.25 -46.61 -129.30
CA ARG A 57 7.32 -45.48 -129.09
C ARG A 57 6.10 -45.87 -128.27
N GLU A 58 5.60 -47.09 -128.45
CA GLU A 58 4.46 -47.60 -127.68
C GLU A 58 4.82 -47.80 -126.20
N ARG A 59 5.99 -48.40 -125.92
CA ARG A 59 6.54 -48.52 -124.55
C ARG A 59 6.82 -47.17 -123.91
N GLU A 60 7.27 -46.20 -124.69
CA GLU A 60 7.51 -44.84 -124.20
C GLU A 60 6.20 -44.14 -123.81
N ARG A 61 5.17 -44.23 -124.65
CA ARG A 61 3.80 -43.75 -124.32
C ARG A 61 3.20 -44.45 -123.11
N GLU A 62 3.46 -45.74 -122.95
CA GLU A 62 2.98 -46.50 -121.79
C GLU A 62 3.66 -46.04 -120.49
N ARG A 63 4.99 -45.83 -120.52
CA ARG A 63 5.75 -45.24 -119.40
C ARG A 63 5.31 -43.82 -119.08
N GLU A 64 4.96 -43.03 -120.09
CA GLU A 64 4.49 -41.66 -119.91
C GLU A 64 3.11 -41.64 -119.22
N ARG A 65 2.17 -42.48 -119.67
CA ARG A 65 0.87 -42.69 -119.00
C ARG A 65 1.02 -43.22 -117.58
N GLU A 66 2.00 -44.09 -117.33
CA GLU A 66 2.26 -44.61 -116.00
C GLU A 66 2.80 -43.52 -115.06
N ARG A 67 3.71 -42.66 -115.55
CA ARG A 67 4.20 -41.48 -114.81
C ARG A 67 3.08 -40.49 -114.53
N GLU A 68 2.19 -40.22 -115.49
CA GLU A 68 1.03 -39.34 -115.26
C GLU A 68 0.12 -39.89 -114.16
N ARG A 69 -0.21 -41.19 -114.20
CA ARG A 69 -1.00 -41.85 -113.15
C ARG A 69 -0.29 -41.87 -111.78
N GLU A 70 1.04 -41.87 -111.76
CA GLU A 70 1.82 -41.81 -110.53
C GLU A 70 1.85 -40.38 -109.96
N ILE A 71 1.99 -39.36 -110.82
CA ILE A 71 1.91 -37.95 -110.46
C ILE A 71 0.52 -37.61 -109.91
N GLU A 72 -0.54 -38.11 -110.55
CA GLU A 72 -1.93 -37.92 -110.10
C GLU A 72 -2.17 -38.56 -108.73
N ARG A 73 -1.76 -39.82 -108.54
CA ARG A 73 -1.83 -40.50 -107.24
C ARG A 73 -0.99 -39.82 -106.15
N ARG A 74 0.16 -39.26 -106.51
CA ARG A 74 0.99 -38.47 -105.59
C ARG A 74 0.32 -37.15 -105.22
N GLY A 75 -0.30 -36.47 -106.20
CA GLY A 75 -1.06 -35.24 -105.99
C GLY A 75 -2.30 -35.45 -105.13
N GLU A 76 -3.02 -36.57 -105.27
CA GLU A 76 -4.13 -36.93 -104.39
C GLU A 76 -3.67 -37.19 -102.95
N ARG A 77 -2.57 -37.94 -102.77
CA ARG A 77 -1.98 -38.18 -101.44
C ARG A 77 -1.47 -36.90 -100.78
N GLU A 78 -0.93 -35.95 -101.54
CA GLU A 78 -0.53 -34.64 -101.01
C GLU A 78 -1.75 -33.82 -100.58
N ARG A 79 -2.81 -33.76 -101.40
CA ARG A 79 -4.06 -33.07 -101.05
C ARG A 79 -4.73 -33.67 -99.82
N GLU A 80 -4.68 -34.99 -99.66
CA GLU A 80 -5.21 -35.68 -98.49
C GLU A 80 -4.41 -35.34 -97.23
N ARG A 81 -3.07 -35.38 -97.29
CA ARG A 81 -2.17 -34.95 -96.19
C ARG A 81 -2.36 -33.49 -95.83
N GLU A 82 -2.61 -32.64 -96.80
CA GLU A 82 -2.84 -31.20 -96.58
C GLU A 82 -4.17 -30.96 -95.84
N ARG A 83 -5.25 -31.64 -96.26
CA ARG A 83 -6.55 -31.64 -95.55
C ARG A 83 -6.44 -32.19 -94.13
N GLU A 84 -5.62 -33.21 -93.93
CA GLU A 84 -5.39 -33.79 -92.60
C GLU A 84 -4.65 -32.82 -91.67
N ARG A 85 -3.59 -32.16 -92.17
CA ARG A 85 -2.88 -31.09 -91.46
C ARG A 85 -3.78 -29.90 -91.14
N GLU A 86 -4.70 -29.56 -92.03
CA GLU A 86 -5.65 -28.47 -91.82
C GLU A 86 -6.64 -28.80 -90.70
N ARG A 87 -7.20 -30.02 -90.71
CA ARG A 87 -8.05 -30.53 -89.61
C ARG A 87 -7.32 -30.61 -88.28
N GLU A 88 -6.04 -30.98 -88.30
CA GLU A 88 -5.21 -31.02 -87.09
C GLU A 88 -4.97 -29.62 -86.51
N ARG A 89 -4.67 -28.63 -87.37
CA ARG A 89 -4.55 -27.22 -86.98
C ARG A 89 -5.85 -26.64 -86.42
N GLU A 90 -6.99 -27.02 -87.00
CA GLU A 90 -8.31 -26.60 -86.54
C GLU A 90 -8.62 -27.17 -85.15
N ARG A 91 -8.37 -28.47 -84.93
CA ARG A 91 -8.49 -29.12 -83.61
C ARG A 91 -7.54 -28.50 -82.57
N GLU A 92 -6.33 -28.15 -82.97
CA GLU A 92 -5.38 -27.48 -82.08
C GLU A 92 -5.86 -26.07 -81.69
N ARG A 93 -6.45 -25.31 -82.63
CA ARG A 93 -7.06 -24.00 -82.35
C ARG A 93 -8.25 -24.12 -81.40
N GLU A 94 -9.17 -25.05 -81.65
CA GLU A 94 -10.30 -25.31 -80.75
C GLU A 94 -9.82 -25.69 -79.34
N ARG A 95 -8.81 -26.56 -79.24
CA ARG A 95 -8.24 -26.95 -77.94
C ARG A 95 -7.64 -25.76 -77.20
N ARG A 96 -6.88 -24.90 -77.90
CA ARG A 96 -6.30 -23.67 -77.33
C ARG A 96 -7.38 -22.66 -76.91
N GLU A 97 -8.46 -22.52 -77.66
CA GLU A 97 -9.58 -21.65 -77.27
C GLU A 97 -10.28 -22.15 -76.01
N ARG A 98 -10.64 -23.44 -75.96
CA ARG A 98 -11.25 -24.05 -74.76
C ARG A 98 -10.35 -23.94 -73.53
N GLU A 99 -9.03 -24.04 -73.70
CA GLU A 99 -8.05 -23.91 -72.62
C GLU A 99 -7.99 -22.46 -72.12
N ARG A 100 -7.97 -21.46 -73.01
CA ARG A 100 -8.05 -20.03 -72.66
C ARG A 100 -9.37 -19.67 -71.97
N GLU A 101 -10.47 -20.25 -72.40
CA GLU A 101 -11.80 -20.00 -71.82
C GLU A 101 -11.89 -20.57 -70.39
N ARG A 102 -11.36 -21.78 -70.17
CA ARG A 102 -11.23 -22.37 -68.81
C ARG A 102 -10.30 -21.55 -67.92
N GLU A 103 -9.20 -21.04 -68.45
CA GLU A 103 -8.27 -20.19 -67.72
C GLU A 103 -8.92 -18.85 -67.32
N ARG A 104 -9.66 -18.21 -68.23
CA ARG A 104 -10.46 -17.01 -67.94
C ARG A 104 -11.51 -17.29 -66.85
N GLY A 105 -12.27 -18.38 -66.98
CA GLY A 105 -13.25 -18.78 -65.98
C GLY A 105 -12.66 -19.09 -64.60
N ARG A 106 -11.45 -19.67 -64.55
CA ARG A 106 -10.71 -19.83 -63.27
C ARG A 106 -10.32 -18.47 -62.68
N ARG A 107 -9.75 -17.57 -63.47
CA ARG A 107 -9.33 -16.23 -63.01
C ARG A 107 -10.51 -15.38 -62.53
N GLU A 108 -11.67 -15.46 -63.18
CA GLU A 108 -12.88 -14.76 -62.71
C GLU A 108 -13.36 -15.30 -61.36
N ARG A 109 -13.47 -16.62 -61.21
CA ARG A 109 -13.86 -17.25 -59.93
C ARG A 109 -12.87 -16.94 -58.80
N GLU A 110 -11.58 -16.83 -59.12
CA GLU A 110 -10.55 -16.48 -58.15
C GLU A 110 -10.69 -15.03 -57.69
N ARG A 111 -10.90 -14.09 -58.63
CA ARG A 111 -11.19 -12.68 -58.33
C ARG A 111 -12.48 -12.49 -57.54
N GLU A 112 -13.51 -13.27 -57.83
CA GLU A 112 -14.79 -13.23 -57.12
C GLU A 112 -14.63 -13.68 -55.66
N ARG A 113 -13.90 -14.78 -55.43
CA ARG A 113 -13.56 -15.26 -54.08
C ARG A 113 -12.68 -14.29 -53.30
N GLU A 114 -11.76 -13.61 -53.98
CA GLU A 114 -10.91 -12.58 -53.38
C GLU A 114 -11.73 -11.38 -52.93
N ARG A 115 -12.67 -10.90 -53.76
CA ARG A 115 -13.62 -9.84 -53.39
C ARG A 115 -14.51 -10.22 -52.22
N GLU A 116 -15.08 -11.44 -52.22
CA GLU A 116 -15.87 -11.92 -51.08
C GLU A 116 -15.04 -11.99 -49.79
N ARG A 117 -13.76 -12.39 -49.88
CA ARG A 117 -12.86 -12.39 -48.71
C ARG A 117 -12.60 -10.99 -48.19
N GLU A 118 -12.26 -10.06 -49.06
CA GLU A 118 -12.02 -8.66 -48.69
C GLU A 118 -13.28 -8.03 -48.07
N GLU A 119 -14.45 -8.29 -48.62
CA GLU A 119 -15.71 -7.76 -48.11
C GLU A 119 -16.02 -8.29 -46.70
N ARG A 120 -15.85 -9.61 -46.48
CA ARG A 120 -15.99 -10.23 -45.16
C ARG A 120 -14.95 -9.72 -44.16
N GLU A 121 -13.73 -9.43 -44.59
CA GLU A 121 -12.71 -8.81 -43.72
C GLU A 121 -13.10 -7.40 -43.32
N ARG A 122 -13.55 -6.57 -44.27
CA ARG A 122 -14.01 -5.20 -44.01
C ARG A 122 -15.22 -5.18 -43.07
N GLU A 123 -16.14 -6.14 -43.21
CA GLU A 123 -17.29 -6.28 -42.32
C GLU A 123 -16.86 -6.61 -40.89
N ARG A 124 -15.97 -7.60 -40.71
CA ARG A 124 -15.39 -7.95 -39.40
C ARG A 124 -14.62 -6.80 -38.77
N GLU A 125 -13.92 -6.01 -39.58
CA GLU A 125 -13.20 -4.84 -39.09
C GLU A 125 -14.15 -3.74 -38.60
N ARG A 126 -15.26 -3.50 -39.32
CA ARG A 126 -16.31 -2.57 -38.89
C ARG A 126 -16.97 -3.02 -37.59
N GLU A 127 -17.26 -4.31 -37.43
CA GLU A 127 -17.80 -4.86 -36.18
C GLU A 127 -16.83 -4.65 -35.02
N ARG A 128 -15.55 -5.02 -35.19
CA ARG A 128 -14.51 -4.82 -34.15
C ARG A 128 -14.35 -3.35 -33.78
N ARG A 129 -14.41 -2.45 -34.76
CA ARG A 129 -14.37 -1.00 -34.51
C ARG A 129 -15.61 -0.55 -33.72
N GLY A 130 -16.79 -1.02 -34.09
CA GLY A 130 -18.04 -0.74 -33.38
C GLY A 130 -18.03 -1.23 -31.92
N GLU A 131 -17.50 -2.44 -31.67
CA GLU A 131 -17.34 -2.98 -30.31
C GLU A 131 -16.35 -2.16 -29.47
N ARG A 132 -15.22 -1.76 -30.05
CA ARG A 132 -14.24 -0.88 -29.38
C ARG A 132 -14.86 0.47 -29.00
N GLU A 133 -15.56 1.11 -29.94
CA GLU A 133 -16.22 2.40 -29.69
C GLU A 133 -17.33 2.29 -28.64
N ARG A 134 -18.10 1.19 -28.61
CA ARG A 134 -19.08 0.93 -27.54
C ARG A 134 -18.40 0.73 -26.19
N GLY A 135 -17.34 -0.08 -26.15
CA GLY A 135 -16.58 -0.34 -24.93
C GLY A 135 -15.90 0.91 -24.36
N GLU A 136 -15.41 1.81 -25.21
CA GLU A 136 -14.86 3.11 -24.78
C GLU A 136 -15.94 4.02 -24.20
N ARG A 137 -17.10 4.13 -24.87
CA ARG A 137 -18.24 4.93 -24.37
C ARG A 137 -18.78 4.42 -23.03
N GLU A 138 -18.80 3.10 -22.84
CA GLU A 138 -19.24 2.47 -21.59
C GLU A 138 -18.25 2.76 -20.45
N ARG A 139 -16.94 2.60 -20.69
CA ARG A 139 -15.89 2.97 -19.73
C ARG A 139 -15.92 4.45 -19.37
N GLU A 140 -16.20 5.32 -20.35
CA GLU A 140 -16.32 6.76 -20.10
C GLU A 140 -17.55 7.08 -19.24
N ARG A 141 -18.70 6.44 -19.48
CA ARG A 141 -19.89 6.55 -18.62
C ARG A 141 -19.60 6.10 -17.20
N GLU A 142 -19.00 4.92 -17.02
CA GLU A 142 -18.62 4.43 -15.69
C GLU A 142 -17.67 5.39 -14.98
N ARG A 143 -16.68 5.95 -15.69
CA ARG A 143 -15.74 6.91 -15.11
C ARG A 143 -16.47 8.17 -14.62
N ARG A 144 -17.38 8.72 -15.42
CA ARG A 144 -18.18 9.90 -15.06
C ARG A 144 -19.11 9.60 -13.87
N GLU A 145 -19.68 8.42 -13.80
CA GLU A 145 -20.56 8.02 -12.69
C GLU A 145 -19.78 7.87 -11.38
N ARG A 146 -18.62 7.21 -11.40
CA ARG A 146 -17.71 7.11 -10.25
C ARG A 146 -17.21 8.48 -9.79
N GLU A 147 -17.01 9.41 -10.72
CA GLU A 147 -16.58 10.78 -10.40
C GLU A 147 -17.69 11.55 -9.68
N ARG A 148 -18.93 11.46 -10.16
CA ARG A 148 -20.12 12.04 -9.49
C ARG A 148 -20.37 11.42 -8.12
N GLU A 149 -20.16 10.11 -7.97
CA GLU A 149 -20.31 9.43 -6.68
C GLU A 149 -19.28 9.93 -5.67
N ARG A 150 -18.01 10.08 -6.07
CA ARG A 150 -16.96 10.66 -5.23
C ARG A 150 -17.26 12.10 -4.83
N GLU A 151 -17.83 12.89 -5.72
CA GLU A 151 -18.24 14.27 -5.43
C GLU A 151 -19.34 14.30 -4.36
N ARG A 152 -20.38 13.47 -4.50
CA ARG A 152 -21.44 13.31 -3.48
C ARG A 152 -20.90 12.82 -2.14
N GLU A 153 -19.91 11.92 -2.15
CA GLU A 153 -19.26 11.47 -0.91
C GLU A 153 -18.47 12.60 -0.23
N ARG A 154 -17.80 13.46 -0.99
CA ARG A 154 -17.10 14.64 -0.46
C ARG A 154 -18.08 15.62 0.17
N GLU A 155 -19.16 15.97 -0.53
CA GLU A 155 -20.20 16.86 0.00
C GLU A 155 -20.83 16.30 1.29
N ARG A 156 -21.10 14.99 1.34
CA ARG A 156 -21.58 14.32 2.57
C ARG A 156 -20.53 14.34 3.69
N GLY A 157 -19.25 14.20 3.34
CA GLY A 157 -18.14 14.32 4.28
C GLY A 157 -18.06 15.72 4.89
N GLU A 158 -18.08 16.76 4.05
CA GLU A 158 -18.05 18.16 4.48
C GLU A 158 -19.27 18.52 5.34
N ARG A 159 -20.47 18.03 4.99
CA ARG A 159 -21.67 18.27 5.80
C ARG A 159 -21.54 17.67 7.20
N ARG A 160 -21.01 16.45 7.31
CA ARG A 160 -20.76 15.78 8.60
C ARG A 160 -19.68 16.48 9.41
N GLU A 161 -18.66 17.03 8.76
CA GLU A 161 -17.61 17.80 9.42
C GLU A 161 -18.17 19.10 10.00
N ARG A 162 -18.98 19.84 9.24
CA ARG A 162 -19.69 21.04 9.75
C ARG A 162 -20.64 20.72 10.89
N GLU A 163 -21.34 19.60 10.85
CA GLU A 163 -22.21 19.14 11.95
C GLU A 163 -21.39 18.86 13.22
N ARG A 164 -20.25 18.16 13.10
CA ARG A 164 -19.35 17.89 14.23
C ARG A 164 -18.74 19.16 14.81
N GLU A 165 -18.28 20.07 13.95
CA GLU A 165 -17.78 21.38 14.40
C GLU A 165 -18.86 22.19 15.10
N GLY A 166 -20.12 22.09 14.66
CA GLY A 166 -21.27 22.70 15.32
C GLY A 166 -21.50 22.14 16.72
N GLU A 167 -21.54 20.81 16.84
CA GLU A 167 -21.70 20.12 18.13
C GLU A 167 -20.53 20.39 19.10
N GLU A 168 -19.30 20.46 18.59
CA GLU A 168 -18.12 20.77 19.40
C GLU A 168 -18.17 22.20 19.94
N ARG A 169 -18.58 23.18 19.12
CA ARG A 169 -18.80 24.57 19.57
C ARG A 169 -19.90 24.67 20.62
N GLU A 170 -20.98 23.91 20.50
CA GLU A 170 -22.03 23.85 21.54
C GLU A 170 -21.52 23.26 22.84
N ARG A 171 -20.72 22.17 22.78
CA ARG A 171 -20.10 21.58 23.97
C ARG A 171 -19.14 22.54 24.64
N GLU A 172 -18.26 23.20 23.90
CA GLU A 172 -17.35 24.21 24.44
C GLU A 172 -18.12 25.36 25.09
N ARG A 173 -19.20 25.83 24.47
CA ARG A 173 -20.07 26.87 25.07
C ARG A 173 -20.68 26.38 26.38
N GLY A 174 -21.20 25.16 26.41
CA GLY A 174 -21.77 24.55 27.62
C GLY A 174 -20.74 24.35 28.74
N GLU A 175 -19.50 23.99 28.41
CA GLU A 175 -18.40 23.88 29.38
C GLU A 175 -18.01 25.24 29.96
N ARG A 176 -17.88 26.27 29.10
CA ARG A 176 -17.60 27.65 29.55
C ARG A 176 -18.69 28.18 30.48
N GLU A 177 -19.96 27.94 30.16
CA GLU A 177 -21.09 28.33 31.00
C GLU A 177 -21.09 27.60 32.36
N ARG A 178 -20.71 26.32 32.39
CA ARG A 178 -20.55 25.56 33.64
C ARG A 178 -19.39 26.08 34.47
N GLU A 179 -18.23 26.30 33.87
CA GLU A 179 -17.06 26.87 34.57
C GLU A 179 -17.36 28.26 35.13
N GLU A 180 -18.07 29.10 34.39
CA GLU A 180 -18.46 30.43 34.85
C GLU A 180 -19.43 30.36 36.03
N ARG A 181 -20.40 29.43 35.98
CA ARG A 181 -21.30 29.15 37.10
C ARG A 181 -20.55 28.65 38.33
N GLU A 182 -19.64 27.70 38.19
CA GLU A 182 -18.83 27.19 39.30
C GLU A 182 -17.93 28.27 39.90
N ARG A 183 -17.33 29.13 39.07
CA ARG A 183 -16.57 30.30 39.54
C ARG A 183 -17.44 31.26 40.34
N ARG A 184 -18.68 31.50 39.91
CA ARG A 184 -19.63 32.36 40.61
C ARG A 184 -20.03 31.77 41.96
N GLU A 185 -20.38 30.49 42.00
CA GLU A 185 -20.72 29.77 43.24
C GLU A 185 -19.52 29.73 44.20
N ARG A 186 -18.29 29.54 43.70
CA ARG A 186 -17.08 29.58 44.53
C ARG A 186 -16.85 30.96 45.16
N ARG A 187 -17.02 32.04 44.39
CA ARG A 187 -16.90 33.41 44.91
C ARG A 187 -17.95 33.70 45.98
N GLU A 188 -19.16 33.18 45.82
CA GLU A 188 -20.25 33.34 46.79
C GLU A 188 -19.93 32.60 48.11
N ARG A 189 -19.47 31.34 48.03
CA ARG A 189 -19.02 30.57 49.20
C ARG A 189 -17.85 31.22 49.94
N GLU A 190 -16.91 31.81 49.19
CA GLU A 190 -15.78 32.54 49.79
C GLU A 190 -16.23 33.81 50.50
N ARG A 191 -17.22 34.54 49.94
CA ARG A 191 -17.83 35.71 50.60
C ARG A 191 -18.56 35.31 51.88
N GLU A 192 -19.43 34.30 51.83
CA GLU A 192 -20.14 33.79 53.01
C GLU A 192 -19.18 33.31 54.10
N ARG A 193 -18.11 32.60 53.72
CA ARG A 193 -17.08 32.17 54.66
C ARG A 193 -16.38 33.36 55.33
N GLY A 194 -16.02 34.37 54.53
CA GLY A 194 -15.41 35.59 55.03
C GLY A 194 -16.34 36.40 55.95
N GLU A 195 -17.65 36.42 55.68
CA GLU A 195 -18.64 37.06 56.55
C GLU A 195 -18.78 36.33 57.89
N ARG A 196 -18.90 35.00 57.87
CA ARG A 196 -18.95 34.16 59.09
C ARG A 196 -17.68 34.29 59.93
N GLU A 197 -16.53 34.45 59.29
CA GLU A 197 -15.26 34.64 60.00
C GLU A 197 -15.20 36.00 60.70
N ARG A 198 -15.62 37.08 60.03
CA ARG A 198 -15.75 38.42 60.63
C ARG A 198 -16.77 38.45 61.77
N GLU A 199 -17.86 37.69 61.65
CA GLU A 199 -18.86 37.58 62.71
C GLU A 199 -18.29 36.89 63.96
N ARG A 200 -17.57 35.77 63.78
CA ARG A 200 -16.86 35.08 64.87
C ARG A 200 -15.79 35.95 65.51
N GLU A 201 -15.09 36.76 64.72
CA GLU A 201 -14.09 37.70 65.25
C GLU A 201 -14.75 38.78 66.12
N ARG A 202 -15.87 39.37 65.67
CA ARG A 202 -16.65 40.32 66.47
C ARG A 202 -17.22 39.70 67.75
N GLU A 203 -17.62 38.44 67.70
CA GLU A 203 -18.11 37.71 68.88
C GLU A 203 -16.98 37.50 69.90
N ARG A 204 -15.79 37.08 69.45
CA ARG A 204 -14.60 36.96 70.31
C ARG A 204 -14.21 38.30 70.94
N GLU A 205 -14.23 39.38 70.17
CA GLU A 205 -13.94 40.72 70.69
C GLU A 205 -14.98 41.16 71.75
N ARG A 206 -16.26 40.80 71.58
CA ARG A 206 -17.31 41.08 72.58
C ARG A 206 -17.09 40.29 73.85
N GLU A 207 -16.83 38.98 73.74
CA GLU A 207 -16.53 38.13 74.89
C GLU A 207 -15.28 38.62 75.64
N GLU A 208 -14.25 39.05 74.92
CA GLU A 208 -13.03 39.57 75.53
C GLU A 208 -13.29 40.86 76.30
N ARG A 209 -14.06 41.79 75.72
CA ARG A 209 -14.49 43.03 76.41
C ARG A 209 -15.36 42.73 77.63
N GLU A 210 -16.23 41.73 77.58
CA GLU A 210 -17.03 41.32 78.74
C GLU A 210 -16.16 40.74 79.86
N ARG A 211 -15.22 39.85 79.52
CA ARG A 211 -14.24 39.31 80.47
C ARG A 211 -13.36 40.40 81.07
N GLU A 212 -13.00 41.41 80.30
CA GLU A 212 -12.23 42.56 80.79
C GLU A 212 -13.05 43.39 81.80
N ARG A 213 -14.32 43.69 81.48
CA ARG A 213 -15.24 44.37 82.41
C ARG A 213 -15.48 43.58 83.69
N GLU A 214 -15.58 42.26 83.59
CA GLU A 214 -15.73 41.38 84.76
C GLU A 214 -14.48 41.43 85.65
N ARG A 215 -13.28 41.36 85.06
CA ARG A 215 -12.01 41.53 85.78
C ARG A 215 -11.87 42.89 86.43
N GLU A 216 -12.38 43.95 85.79
CA GLU A 216 -12.39 45.30 86.34
C GLU A 216 -13.31 45.39 87.56
N ARG A 217 -14.54 44.87 87.47
CA ARG A 217 -15.46 44.76 88.62
C ARG A 217 -14.87 43.95 89.77
N GLU A 218 -14.24 42.82 89.49
CA GLU A 218 -13.57 42.02 90.52
C GLU A 218 -12.40 42.78 91.18
N ARG A 219 -11.70 43.64 90.44
CA ARG A 219 -10.64 44.49 91.00
C ARG A 219 -11.22 45.56 91.90
N GLU A 220 -12.26 46.25 91.46
CA GLU A 220 -12.98 47.25 92.25
C GLU A 220 -13.54 46.64 93.54
N GLU A 221 -14.21 45.48 93.46
CA GLU A 221 -14.71 44.78 94.65
C GLU A 221 -13.59 44.37 95.62
N ARG A 222 -12.44 43.94 95.10
CA ARG A 222 -11.26 43.62 95.93
C ARG A 222 -10.68 44.86 96.59
N GLU A 223 -10.65 45.99 95.88
CA GLU A 223 -10.19 47.27 96.43
C GLU A 223 -11.16 47.79 97.50
N GLU A 224 -12.47 47.81 97.24
CA GLU A 224 -13.47 48.15 98.25
C GLU A 224 -13.38 47.24 99.47
N ARG A 225 -13.17 45.93 99.27
CA ARG A 225 -13.01 44.99 100.37
C ARG A 225 -11.76 45.28 101.20
N ARG A 226 -10.64 45.63 100.56
CA ARG A 226 -9.42 46.08 101.24
C ARG A 226 -9.66 47.37 102.01
N GLU A 227 -10.30 48.37 101.42
CA GLU A 227 -10.62 49.63 102.09
C GLU A 227 -11.55 49.43 103.29
N ARG A 228 -12.56 48.55 103.18
CA ARG A 228 -13.42 48.17 104.30
C ARG A 228 -12.66 47.45 105.41
N GLU A 229 -11.75 46.55 105.06
CA GLU A 229 -10.88 45.86 106.02
C GLU A 229 -9.92 46.84 106.71
N GLU A 230 -9.28 47.75 105.96
CA GLU A 230 -8.44 48.82 106.52
C GLU A 230 -9.24 49.76 107.41
N ARG A 231 -10.47 50.13 107.04
CA ARG A 231 -11.33 50.98 107.88
C ARG A 231 -11.68 50.27 109.20
N ARG A 232 -12.01 48.98 109.14
CA ARG A 232 -12.24 48.14 110.33
C ARG A 232 -10.96 47.99 111.17
N GLU A 233 -9.81 47.88 110.52
CA GLU A 233 -8.52 47.79 111.21
C GLU A 233 -8.18 49.10 111.91
N ARG A 234 -8.38 50.25 111.27
CA ARG A 234 -8.25 51.58 111.89
C ARG A 234 -9.21 51.76 113.06
N GLU A 235 -10.44 51.28 112.96
CA GLU A 235 -11.40 51.25 114.08
C GLU A 235 -10.89 50.38 115.22
N ARG A 236 -10.45 49.14 114.94
CA ARG A 236 -9.87 48.24 115.94
C ARG A 236 -8.60 48.79 116.55
N GLU A 237 -7.77 49.49 115.78
CA GLU A 237 -6.55 50.12 116.25
C GLU A 237 -6.88 51.31 117.15
N ARG A 238 -7.92 52.10 116.81
CA ARG A 238 -8.45 53.15 117.68
C ARG A 238 -9.02 52.58 118.97
N GLU A 239 -9.81 51.51 118.92
CA GLU A 239 -10.30 50.79 120.10
C GLU A 239 -9.15 50.20 120.92
N ARG A 240 -8.10 49.65 120.28
CA ARG A 240 -6.90 49.15 120.96
C ARG A 240 -6.08 50.29 121.58
N ARG A 241 -6.02 51.47 120.97
CA ARG A 241 -5.38 52.65 121.56
C ARG A 241 -6.19 53.15 122.75
N GLU A 242 -7.51 53.22 122.66
CA GLU A 242 -8.39 53.59 123.78
C GLU A 242 -8.34 52.55 124.91
N ARG A 243 -8.28 51.26 124.58
CA ARG A 243 -8.09 50.15 125.53
C ARG A 243 -6.67 50.13 126.08
N GLY A 244 -5.67 50.45 125.28
CA GLY A 244 -4.28 50.60 125.67
C GLY A 244 -4.09 51.77 126.63
N GLU A 245 -4.73 52.92 126.39
CA GLU A 245 -4.76 54.06 127.32
C GLU A 245 -5.54 53.74 128.61
N ARG A 246 -6.56 52.87 128.55
CA ARG A 246 -7.23 52.33 129.76
C ARG A 246 -6.35 51.35 130.52
N GLU A 247 -5.72 50.42 129.80
CA GLU A 247 -4.83 49.39 130.37
C GLU A 247 -3.49 50.00 130.82
N GLU A 248 -2.99 51.07 130.24
CA GLU A 248 -1.79 51.80 130.68
C GLU A 248 -2.09 52.58 131.97
N ARG A 249 -3.29 53.18 132.09
CA ARG A 249 -3.80 53.71 133.37
C ARG A 249 -3.98 52.61 134.44
N GLU A 250 -4.15 51.35 134.05
CA GLU A 250 -4.22 50.20 134.96
C GLU A 250 -2.85 49.55 135.22
N ARG A 251 -1.93 49.50 134.24
CA ARG A 251 -0.57 48.93 134.37
C ARG A 251 0.41 49.88 135.03
N GLU A 252 0.16 51.20 135.02
CA GLU A 252 0.81 52.14 135.92
C GLU A 252 0.41 51.92 137.40
N ARG A 253 -0.62 51.09 137.68
CA ARG A 253 -0.99 50.66 139.04
C ARG A 253 -0.40 49.30 139.44
N GLU A 254 -0.02 48.46 138.50
CA GLU A 254 0.40 47.08 138.76
C GLU A 254 1.66 46.76 137.94
N GLY A 255 2.82 47.09 138.51
CA GLY A 255 4.11 46.96 137.85
C GLY A 255 4.65 45.52 137.77
N GLY A 256 5.62 45.37 136.86
CA GLY A 256 6.78 44.49 137.04
C GLY A 256 6.77 43.11 136.35
N GLY A 257 7.69 42.94 135.37
CA GLY A 257 8.61 41.79 135.35
C GLY A 257 8.43 40.68 134.29
N GLY A 258 9.54 40.38 133.58
CA GLY A 258 9.96 39.06 133.01
C GLY A 258 9.28 38.61 131.70
N GLY A 259 9.98 38.35 130.57
CA GLY A 259 11.01 37.32 130.32
C GLY A 259 10.36 35.93 130.14
N GLY A 260 10.54 35.08 129.14
CA GLY A 260 11.37 34.92 127.93
C GLY A 260 11.19 33.46 127.43
N GLY A 261 11.60 33.12 126.21
CA GLY A 261 11.88 31.73 125.78
C GLY A 261 11.06 31.16 124.61
N GLY A 262 11.74 30.50 123.66
CA GLY A 262 11.08 29.67 122.63
C GLY A 262 11.76 29.55 121.26
N GLY A 263 13.08 29.74 121.14
CA GLY A 263 13.80 29.55 119.89
C GLY A 263 14.18 28.09 119.67
N GLU A 264 13.36 27.32 118.95
CA GLU A 264 13.79 26.07 118.28
C GLU A 264 12.83 25.54 117.19
N SER A 265 11.56 25.97 117.12
CA SER A 265 10.59 25.47 116.11
C SER A 265 10.63 26.17 114.74
N GLU A 266 11.14 27.42 114.67
CA GLU A 266 11.17 28.20 113.42
C GLU A 266 12.24 27.72 112.42
N ARG A 267 13.37 27.22 112.92
CA ARG A 267 14.50 26.76 112.08
C ARG A 267 14.23 25.44 111.36
N GLU A 268 13.26 24.65 111.81
CA GLU A 268 12.85 23.39 111.18
C GLU A 268 11.77 23.63 110.10
N GLY A 269 10.85 24.57 110.35
CA GLY A 269 9.85 25.03 109.38
C GLY A 269 10.44 25.73 108.17
N GLU A 270 11.53 26.50 108.33
CA GLU A 270 12.23 27.14 107.22
C GLU A 270 12.94 26.14 106.30
N ARG A 271 13.65 25.16 106.88
CA ARG A 271 14.32 24.09 106.12
C ARG A 271 13.34 23.22 105.35
N ALA A 272 12.13 23.00 105.87
CA ALA A 272 11.07 22.29 105.17
C ALA A 272 10.50 23.08 103.97
N ARG A 273 10.32 24.40 104.12
CA ARG A 273 9.88 25.30 103.03
C ARG A 273 10.92 25.41 101.92
N GLU A 274 12.20 25.46 102.28
CA GLU A 274 13.30 25.51 101.32
C GLU A 274 13.43 24.19 100.52
N ARG A 275 13.30 23.02 101.18
CA ARG A 275 13.24 21.72 100.49
C ARG A 275 12.06 21.61 99.53
N ARG A 276 10.90 22.18 99.87
CA ARG A 276 9.71 22.20 99.00
C ARG A 276 9.91 23.10 97.77
N ARG A 277 10.46 24.29 97.96
CA ARG A 277 10.83 25.22 96.87
C ARG A 277 11.91 24.64 95.95
N ARG A 278 12.88 23.90 96.48
CA ARG A 278 13.92 23.21 95.69
C ARG A 278 13.32 22.10 94.81
N ARG A 279 12.41 21.29 95.37
CA ARG A 279 11.68 20.24 94.63
C ARG A 279 10.76 20.83 93.54
N GLU A 280 10.14 21.98 93.77
CA GLU A 280 9.33 22.66 92.73
C GLU A 280 10.19 23.23 91.60
N ARG A 281 11.33 23.86 91.93
CA ARG A 281 12.27 24.35 90.91
C ARG A 281 12.84 23.21 90.06
N GLU A 282 13.11 22.05 90.65
CA GLU A 282 13.51 20.84 89.92
C GLU A 282 12.41 20.34 89.00
N ARG A 283 11.15 20.22 89.47
CA ARG A 283 10.02 19.82 88.61
C ARG A 283 9.72 20.82 87.50
N TYR A 284 10.02 22.11 87.70
CA TYR A 284 9.89 23.12 86.66
C TYR A 284 11.00 22.97 85.60
N ARG A 285 12.24 22.80 86.03
CA ARG A 285 13.38 22.54 85.13
C ARG A 285 13.22 21.23 84.36
N GLU A 286 12.64 20.21 84.96
CA GLU A 286 12.37 18.92 84.31
C GLU A 286 11.28 19.04 83.24
N ARG A 287 10.19 19.77 83.53
CA ARG A 287 9.14 20.07 82.55
C ARG A 287 9.63 20.92 81.37
N GLU A 288 10.53 21.86 81.61
CA GLU A 288 11.15 22.65 80.54
C GLU A 288 12.08 21.79 79.68
N ARG A 289 12.90 20.91 80.28
CA ARG A 289 13.72 19.94 79.53
C ARG A 289 12.88 18.97 78.71
N GLU A 290 11.71 18.57 79.22
CA GLU A 290 10.78 17.70 78.50
C GLU A 290 10.16 18.40 77.30
N ARG A 291 9.73 19.66 77.45
CA ARG A 291 9.25 20.51 76.33
C ARG A 291 10.33 20.74 75.28
N GLU A 292 11.58 20.90 75.70
CA GLU A 292 12.72 21.09 74.79
C GLU A 292 13.00 19.81 73.97
N ARG A 293 12.95 18.63 74.62
CA ARG A 293 13.04 17.32 73.94
C ARG A 293 11.90 17.08 72.97
N GLU A 294 10.69 17.55 73.30
CA GLU A 294 9.53 17.42 72.43
C GLU A 294 9.66 18.29 71.17
N ARG A 295 10.13 19.54 71.32
CA ARG A 295 10.45 20.43 70.18
C ARG A 295 11.56 19.85 69.30
N GLU A 296 12.55 19.20 69.90
CA GLU A 296 13.64 18.56 69.17
C GLU A 296 13.14 17.37 68.33
N ARG A 297 12.28 16.52 68.90
CA ARG A 297 11.62 15.42 68.17
C ARG A 297 10.73 15.91 67.03
N GLU A 298 10.06 17.04 67.20
CA GLU A 298 9.23 17.65 66.15
C GLU A 298 10.07 18.16 64.98
N ARG A 299 11.20 18.84 65.28
CA ARG A 299 12.18 19.27 64.26
C ARG A 299 12.81 18.08 63.53
N GLU A 300 13.04 16.98 64.22
CA GLU A 300 13.59 15.76 63.61
C GLU A 300 12.58 15.12 62.64
N ARG A 301 11.29 15.04 63.02
CA ARG A 301 10.20 14.57 62.14
C ARG A 301 10.02 15.47 60.92
N GLU A 302 10.20 16.78 61.07
CA GLU A 302 10.13 17.73 59.97
C GLU A 302 11.29 17.53 58.98
N ARG A 303 12.52 17.38 59.50
CA ARG A 303 13.71 17.04 58.68
C ARG A 303 13.55 15.70 57.97
N GLU A 304 12.92 14.71 58.60
CA GLU A 304 12.65 13.42 57.99
C GLU A 304 11.62 13.52 56.85
N ARG A 305 10.56 14.33 57.03
CA ARG A 305 9.58 14.64 55.97
C ARG A 305 10.22 15.36 54.79
N GLU A 306 11.15 16.28 55.04
CA GLU A 306 11.91 16.94 53.98
C GLU A 306 12.84 15.96 53.24
N ARG A 307 13.55 15.07 53.95
CA ARG A 307 14.38 14.02 53.32
C ARG A 307 13.58 13.03 52.49
N VAL A 308 12.34 12.72 52.90
CA VAL A 308 11.42 11.85 52.14
C VAL A 308 10.90 12.55 50.88
N LYS A 309 10.62 13.86 50.95
CA LYS A 309 10.30 14.67 49.76
C LYS A 309 11.50 14.74 48.79
N GLU A 310 12.71 14.96 49.31
CA GLU A 310 13.92 15.07 48.50
C GLU A 310 14.38 13.72 47.89
N LYS A 311 14.07 12.59 48.54
CA LYS A 311 14.24 11.24 47.98
C LYS A 311 13.19 10.90 46.92
N GLY A 312 11.94 11.35 47.08
CA GLY A 312 10.87 11.18 46.10
C GLY A 312 11.17 11.84 44.75
N ASP A 313 11.87 12.97 44.76
CA ASP A 313 12.28 13.69 43.55
C ASP A 313 13.57 13.13 42.91
N ARG A 314 14.33 12.28 43.62
CA ARG A 314 15.53 11.61 43.07
C ARG A 314 15.26 10.21 42.49
N GLU A 315 14.19 9.52 42.88
CA GLU A 315 13.91 8.14 42.48
C GLU A 315 13.01 7.97 41.23
N THR A 316 12.63 9.05 40.54
CA THR A 316 11.91 8.98 39.24
C THR A 316 12.77 9.35 38.02
N ARG A 317 14.10 9.40 38.17
CA ARG A 317 15.00 9.32 37.01
C ARG A 317 15.09 7.88 36.53
N THR A 318 14.06 7.45 35.81
CA THR A 318 14.21 6.33 34.87
C THR A 318 15.32 6.73 33.91
N PRO A 319 16.37 5.93 33.69
CA PRO A 319 17.40 6.27 32.73
C PRO A 319 16.76 6.18 31.34
N CYS A 320 16.32 7.33 30.81
CA CYS A 320 16.15 7.47 29.38
C CYS A 320 17.50 7.15 28.76
N THR A 321 17.49 6.22 27.81
CA THR A 321 18.64 5.71 27.06
C THR A 321 19.23 6.79 26.13
N LEU A 322 19.59 7.96 26.68
CA LEU A 322 20.40 8.98 26.04
C LEU A 322 21.87 8.68 26.34
N GLN A 323 22.37 7.54 25.89
CA GLN A 323 23.81 7.35 25.73
C GLN A 323 24.19 7.75 24.31
N ALA A 324 24.36 9.05 24.09
CA ALA A 324 25.10 9.54 22.94
C ALA A 324 26.37 10.23 23.47
N PRO A 325 27.58 9.82 23.02
CA PRO A 325 28.82 10.52 23.37
C PRO A 325 28.73 11.96 22.88
N ASP A 326 29.40 12.87 23.59
CA ASP A 326 29.51 14.29 23.27
C ASP A 326 29.85 14.44 21.78
N THR A 327 28.84 14.79 20.98
CA THR A 327 29.03 14.93 19.55
C THR A 327 29.55 16.35 19.32
N ALA A 328 30.74 16.49 18.73
CA ALA A 328 31.23 17.83 18.41
C ALA A 328 30.29 18.50 17.39
N ARG A 329 29.95 19.78 17.60
CA ARG A 329 29.02 20.55 16.73
C ARG A 329 29.38 20.41 15.25
N ASP A 330 30.67 20.44 14.94
CA ASP A 330 31.21 20.43 13.57
C ASP A 330 30.93 19.14 12.80
N THR A 331 30.52 18.08 13.50
CA THR A 331 30.16 16.79 12.87
C THR A 331 28.70 16.72 12.42
N LEU A 332 27.86 17.66 12.88
CA LEU A 332 26.44 17.72 12.57
C LEU A 332 26.16 18.67 11.40
N THR A 333 25.35 18.21 10.44
CA THR A 333 24.88 19.01 9.32
C THR A 333 23.72 19.92 9.72
N CYS A 334 22.87 19.46 10.65
CA CYS A 334 21.75 20.24 11.16
C CYS A 334 21.61 20.08 12.67
N VAL A 335 21.37 21.21 13.36
CA VAL A 335 21.02 21.24 14.78
C VAL A 335 19.61 21.83 14.89
N SER A 336 18.67 20.98 15.25
CA SER A 336 17.25 21.31 15.37
C SER A 336 16.92 21.73 16.81
N PRO A 337 16.06 22.74 17.01
CA PRO A 337 15.61 23.14 18.34
C PRO A 337 14.90 22.00 19.08
N LEU A 338 15.17 21.86 20.37
CA LEU A 338 14.50 20.91 21.26
C LEU A 338 13.57 21.67 22.19
N ASN A 339 12.29 21.31 22.19
CA ASN A 339 11.25 21.91 23.02
C ASN A 339 10.61 20.85 23.94
N VAL A 340 9.93 21.30 24.99
CA VAL A 340 9.12 20.44 25.88
C VAL A 340 7.68 20.91 25.82
N VAL A 341 6.76 19.97 25.68
CA VAL A 341 5.33 20.22 25.87
C VAL A 341 4.83 19.39 27.05
N GLU A 342 4.15 20.06 27.97
CA GLU A 342 3.49 19.43 29.10
C GLU A 342 2.08 19.01 28.69
N GLN A 343 1.79 17.71 28.80
CA GLN A 343 0.47 17.16 28.49
C GLN A 343 -0.05 16.45 29.73
N ARG A 344 -0.99 17.10 30.44
CA ARG A 344 -1.48 16.70 31.76
C ARG A 344 -0.30 16.53 32.73
N ASP A 345 0.09 15.29 33.03
CA ASP A 345 1.16 14.93 33.99
C ASP A 345 2.44 14.41 33.31
N LYS A 346 2.56 14.51 31.98
CA LYS A 346 3.71 14.00 31.22
C LYS A 346 4.36 15.09 30.39
N CYS A 347 5.67 15.29 30.60
CA CYS A 347 6.51 16.08 29.71
C CYS A 347 6.87 15.27 28.46
N ARG A 348 6.69 15.86 27.28
CA ARG A 348 7.09 15.26 25.99
C ARG A 348 8.11 16.16 25.32
N LEU A 349 9.27 15.58 25.00
CA LEU A 349 10.28 16.23 24.19
C LEU A 349 9.81 16.31 22.73
N ILE A 350 9.93 17.49 22.14
CA ILE A 350 9.58 17.77 20.75
C ILE A 350 10.82 18.31 20.04
N LEU A 351 11.33 17.53 19.09
CA LEU A 351 12.38 17.97 18.20
C LEU A 351 11.78 18.72 17.01
N ASP A 352 12.12 19.99 16.84
CA ASP A 352 11.61 20.81 15.74
C ASP A 352 12.34 20.50 14.43
N LEU A 353 11.82 19.49 13.73
CA LEU A 353 12.36 19.02 12.46
C LEU A 353 11.79 19.74 11.23
N ARG A 354 11.14 20.91 11.37
CA ARG A 354 10.53 21.62 10.22
C ARG A 354 11.55 21.89 9.10
N LYS A 355 12.76 22.33 9.45
CA LYS A 355 13.84 22.58 8.47
C LYS A 355 14.34 21.30 7.80
N VAL A 356 14.49 20.22 8.56
CA VAL A 356 14.91 18.92 8.04
C VAL A 356 13.84 18.37 7.09
N ASN A 357 12.58 18.42 7.51
CA ASN A 357 11.43 17.95 6.73
C ASN A 357 11.25 18.69 5.40
N ALA A 358 11.64 19.97 5.31
CA ALA A 358 11.60 20.71 4.05
C ALA A 358 12.52 20.13 2.96
N HIS A 359 13.50 19.30 3.34
CA HIS A 359 14.44 18.64 2.44
C HIS A 359 14.14 17.13 2.28
N LEU A 360 13.02 16.66 2.83
CA LEU A 360 12.62 15.25 2.76
C LEU A 360 11.36 15.09 1.92
N GLU A 361 11.39 14.11 1.02
CA GLU A 361 10.20 13.69 0.29
C GLU A 361 9.49 12.57 1.06
N ALA A 362 8.44 12.92 1.80
CA ALA A 362 7.63 11.95 2.52
C ALA A 362 6.56 11.33 1.59
N PRO A 363 6.55 10.00 1.39
CA PRO A 363 5.53 9.36 0.56
C PRO A 363 4.13 9.51 1.16
N LYS A 364 3.14 9.78 0.30
CA LYS A 364 1.72 9.77 0.72
C LYS A 364 1.24 8.33 0.93
N PHE A 365 0.64 8.06 2.08
CA PHE A 365 0.04 6.76 2.38
C PHE A 365 -1.22 6.93 3.24
N LYS A 366 -1.96 5.83 3.44
CA LYS A 366 -3.17 5.78 4.27
C LYS A 366 -2.99 4.76 5.39
N TYR A 367 -3.42 5.12 6.60
CA TYR A 367 -3.52 4.20 7.72
C TYR A 367 -4.69 3.25 7.55
N GLU A 368 -4.57 2.07 8.14
CA GLU A 368 -5.71 1.20 8.37
C GLU A 368 -6.35 1.64 9.68
N GLY A 369 -7.62 2.08 9.66
CA GLY A 369 -8.30 2.63 10.83
C GLY A 369 -9.64 1.96 11.11
N LEU A 370 -10.48 2.64 11.88
CA LEU A 370 -11.81 2.16 12.30
C LEU A 370 -12.71 1.68 11.14
N ASN A 371 -12.62 2.32 9.97
CA ASN A 371 -13.34 1.90 8.76
C ASN A 371 -13.04 0.45 8.34
N ARG A 372 -11.82 -0.03 8.62
CA ARG A 372 -11.44 -1.43 8.35
C ARG A 372 -11.93 -2.36 9.45
N VAL A 373 -11.94 -1.92 10.70
CA VAL A 373 -12.54 -2.67 11.81
C VAL A 373 -14.00 -2.98 11.51
N ALA A 374 -14.79 -1.97 11.13
CA ALA A 374 -16.21 -2.14 10.78
C ALA A 374 -16.46 -3.15 9.64
N LYS A 375 -15.52 -3.31 8.71
CA LYS A 375 -15.61 -4.27 7.60
C LYS A 375 -15.17 -5.67 7.97
N LEU A 376 -14.32 -5.81 9.00
CA LEU A 376 -13.70 -7.08 9.36
C LEU A 376 -14.36 -7.75 10.56
N ILE A 377 -14.97 -6.97 11.46
CA ILE A 377 -15.62 -7.50 12.64
C ILE A 377 -16.86 -8.33 12.27
N ARG A 378 -17.04 -9.44 12.96
CA ARG A 378 -18.21 -10.32 12.88
C ARG A 378 -18.88 -10.37 14.24
N ARG A 379 -20.13 -10.78 14.25
CA ARG A 379 -20.88 -10.97 15.48
C ARG A 379 -20.20 -12.03 16.35
N ASP A 380 -20.11 -11.74 17.65
CA ASP A 380 -19.52 -12.59 18.70
C ASP A 380 -18.01 -12.87 18.58
N ASP A 381 -17.30 -12.08 17.77
CA ASP A 381 -15.84 -12.11 17.65
C ASP A 381 -15.13 -11.91 18.99
N TRP A 382 -14.07 -12.67 19.20
CA TRP A 382 -13.11 -12.43 20.27
C TRP A 382 -12.01 -11.49 19.80
N MET A 383 -11.61 -10.59 20.68
CA MET A 383 -10.68 -9.51 20.37
C MET A 383 -9.59 -9.40 21.44
N PHE A 384 -8.43 -8.93 21.01
CA PHE A 384 -7.38 -8.41 21.89
C PHE A 384 -6.66 -7.27 21.17
N SER A 385 -6.13 -6.32 21.94
CA SER A 385 -5.30 -5.24 21.41
C SER A 385 -3.92 -5.24 22.02
N ILE A 386 -2.95 -4.85 21.21
CA ILE A 386 -1.55 -4.67 21.60
C ILE A 386 -1.20 -3.20 21.34
N ASP A 387 -0.69 -2.55 22.37
CA ASP A 387 -0.05 -1.23 22.29
C ASP A 387 1.46 -1.44 22.36
N LEU A 388 2.18 -0.99 21.33
CA LEU A 388 3.63 -1.06 21.28
C LEU A 388 4.24 0.05 22.15
N LYS A 389 5.19 -0.32 23.01
CA LYS A 389 5.92 0.62 23.86
C LYS A 389 6.88 1.41 22.98
N SER A 390 6.91 2.73 23.16
CA SER A 390 7.91 3.62 22.52
C SER A 390 7.89 3.66 20.97
N GLY A 391 6.93 3.01 20.30
CA GLY A 391 6.60 3.19 18.88
C GLY A 391 7.79 3.42 17.96
N TYR A 392 7.90 4.64 17.42
CA TYR A 392 8.97 5.05 16.52
C TYR A 392 10.38 4.86 17.09
N TYR A 393 10.57 5.03 18.39
CA TYR A 393 11.89 4.93 19.01
C TYR A 393 12.47 3.52 19.02
N ASP A 394 11.66 2.48 18.76
CA ASP A 394 12.14 1.11 18.58
C ASP A 394 12.83 0.92 17.21
N VAL A 395 12.66 1.85 16.27
CA VAL A 395 13.22 1.77 14.92
C VAL A 395 14.53 2.57 14.84
N GLU A 396 15.64 1.88 14.63
CA GLU A 396 16.94 2.51 14.44
C GLU A 396 17.06 3.22 13.08
N ILE A 397 17.75 4.35 13.08
CA ILE A 397 18.08 5.13 11.90
C ILE A 397 19.50 4.78 11.47
N HIS A 398 19.68 4.61 10.15
CA HIS A 398 20.99 4.36 9.56
C HIS A 398 22.01 5.47 9.91
N PRO A 399 23.27 5.14 10.27
CA PRO A 399 24.26 6.11 10.75
C PRO A 399 24.53 7.31 9.84
N SER A 400 24.33 7.15 8.53
CA SER A 400 24.47 8.26 7.56
C SER A 400 23.53 9.43 7.82
N CYS A 401 22.37 9.18 8.43
CA CYS A 401 21.33 10.18 8.65
C CYS A 401 21.45 10.90 10.00
N TRP A 402 22.29 10.41 10.92
CA TRP A 402 22.46 10.99 12.26
C TRP A 402 22.86 12.47 12.20
N LYS A 403 23.76 12.82 11.26
CA LYS A 403 24.24 14.21 11.11
C LYS A 403 23.13 15.24 10.85
N SER A 404 21.99 14.81 10.32
CA SER A 404 20.84 15.68 10.04
C SER A 404 19.82 15.75 11.17
N LEU A 405 19.95 14.91 12.19
CA LEU A 405 19.03 14.77 13.33
C LEU A 405 19.66 15.22 14.64
N GLY A 406 20.58 16.18 14.53
CA GLY A 406 21.26 16.78 15.67
C GLY A 406 20.35 17.73 16.46
N PHE A 407 20.61 17.86 17.76
CA PHE A 407 20.00 18.84 18.66
C PHE A 407 20.97 19.23 19.77
N GLN A 408 20.68 20.32 20.46
CA GLN A 408 21.48 20.81 21.58
C GLN A 408 20.68 20.74 22.88
N PHE A 409 21.28 20.20 23.94
CA PHE A 409 20.72 20.18 25.29
C PHE A 409 21.84 20.46 26.30
N GLU A 410 21.61 21.37 27.24
CA GLU A 410 22.61 21.78 28.26
C GLU A 410 24.00 22.10 27.66
N CYS A 411 24.00 22.80 26.52
CA CYS A 411 25.21 23.15 25.74
C CYS A 411 25.96 21.97 25.09
N ILE A 412 25.48 20.73 25.22
CA ILE A 412 26.01 19.54 24.57
C ILE A 412 25.20 19.23 23.30
N TYR A 413 25.87 18.80 22.24
CA TYR A 413 25.19 18.36 21.03
C TYR A 413 24.99 16.85 21.02
N HIS A 414 23.79 16.45 20.67
CA HIS A 414 23.35 15.08 20.57
C HIS A 414 22.73 14.83 19.19
N SER A 415 22.60 13.57 18.82
CA SER A 415 21.88 13.15 17.62
C SER A 415 20.95 12.00 17.95
N PHE A 416 19.76 12.01 17.36
CA PHE A 416 18.88 10.85 17.43
C PHE A 416 19.46 9.67 16.64
N ARG A 417 19.45 8.49 17.26
CA ARG A 417 19.82 7.21 16.64
C ARG A 417 18.63 6.36 16.25
N SER A 418 17.47 6.63 16.84
CA SER A 418 16.19 6.02 16.49
C SER A 418 15.24 7.05 15.90
N LEU A 419 14.13 6.59 15.33
CA LEU A 419 13.17 7.40 14.60
C LEU A 419 12.49 8.42 15.52
N PRO A 420 12.77 9.73 15.38
CA PRO A 420 12.22 10.73 16.28
C PRO A 420 10.80 11.13 15.88
N PHE A 421 10.00 11.50 16.87
CA PHE A 421 8.76 12.21 16.60
C PHE A 421 9.05 13.55 15.91
N GLY A 422 8.18 13.92 14.97
CA GLY A 422 8.33 15.14 14.16
C GLY A 422 9.02 14.94 12.81
N LEU A 423 9.65 13.79 12.56
CA LEU A 423 10.24 13.48 11.26
C LEU A 423 9.15 13.08 10.24
N ALA A 424 9.10 13.76 9.09
CA ALA A 424 8.01 13.59 8.11
C ALA A 424 7.92 12.17 7.52
N THR A 425 9.05 11.48 7.37
CA THR A 425 9.12 10.10 6.84
C THR A 425 8.82 9.04 7.89
N ALA A 426 8.87 9.38 9.18
CA ALA A 426 8.76 8.41 10.26
C ALA A 426 7.47 7.58 10.21
N PRO A 427 6.28 8.17 10.02
CA PRO A 427 5.06 7.39 10.02
C PRO A 427 4.97 6.42 8.85
N PHE A 428 5.53 6.78 7.69
CA PHE A 428 5.59 5.90 6.52
C PHE A 428 6.49 4.70 6.81
N VAL A 429 7.73 4.95 7.27
CA VAL A 429 8.72 3.90 7.56
C VAL A 429 8.18 2.91 8.59
N PHE A 430 7.65 3.42 9.71
CA PHE A 430 7.08 2.58 10.75
C PHE A 430 5.92 1.72 10.24
N THR A 431 5.01 2.33 9.48
CA THR A 431 3.88 1.61 8.88
C THR A 431 4.35 0.51 7.92
N GLN A 432 5.44 0.71 7.17
CA GLN A 432 5.98 -0.33 6.27
C GLN A 432 6.58 -1.52 7.03
N LEU A 433 7.20 -1.27 8.19
CA LEU A 433 7.74 -2.34 9.05
C LEU A 433 6.59 -3.20 9.61
N ILE A 434 5.59 -2.56 10.23
CA ILE A 434 4.40 -3.25 10.77
C ILE A 434 3.63 -3.97 9.65
N LYS A 435 3.63 -3.45 8.42
CA LYS A 435 3.03 -4.11 7.25
C LYS A 435 3.65 -5.47 6.94
N GLN A 436 4.95 -5.69 7.19
CA GLN A 436 5.57 -6.99 6.94
C GLN A 436 5.03 -8.06 7.90
N LEU A 437 4.90 -7.71 9.19
CA LEU A 437 4.32 -8.59 10.21
C LEU A 437 2.84 -8.85 9.93
N THR A 438 2.05 -7.80 9.68
CA THR A 438 0.62 -7.97 9.41
C THR A 438 0.35 -8.75 8.12
N LYS A 439 1.18 -8.65 7.08
CA LYS A 439 1.09 -9.49 5.87
C LYS A 439 1.24 -10.97 6.21
N ARG A 440 2.21 -11.32 7.06
CA ARG A 440 2.43 -12.70 7.53
C ARG A 440 1.22 -13.21 8.32
N TRP A 441 0.74 -12.45 9.30
CA TRP A 441 -0.43 -12.86 10.10
C TRP A 441 -1.69 -13.03 9.26
N ARG A 442 -1.95 -12.10 8.32
CA ARG A 442 -3.08 -12.19 7.39
C ARG A 442 -2.99 -13.41 6.48
N ALA A 443 -1.80 -13.79 6.03
CA ALA A 443 -1.58 -15.01 5.26
C ALA A 443 -1.91 -16.27 6.07
N SER A 444 -1.74 -16.23 7.39
CA SER A 444 -2.17 -17.28 8.33
C SER A 444 -3.67 -17.22 8.70
N GLY A 445 -4.46 -16.36 8.05
CA GLY A 445 -5.90 -16.23 8.30
C GLY A 445 -6.28 -15.33 9.47
N VAL A 446 -5.31 -14.63 10.10
CA VAL A 446 -5.58 -13.72 11.21
C VAL A 446 -6.13 -12.39 10.70
N ARG A 447 -7.26 -11.94 11.27
CA ARG A 447 -7.82 -10.61 11.01
C ARG A 447 -7.16 -9.61 11.96
N VAL A 448 -6.31 -8.74 11.40
CA VAL A 448 -5.59 -7.70 12.15
C VAL A 448 -5.83 -6.33 11.53
N VAL A 449 -5.98 -5.30 12.36
CA VAL A 449 -6.08 -3.89 11.97
C VAL A 449 -4.98 -3.10 12.68
N PRO A 450 -3.88 -2.76 11.98
CA PRO A 450 -2.81 -1.96 12.55
C PRO A 450 -3.08 -0.46 12.40
N TYR A 451 -2.94 0.31 13.47
CA TYR A 451 -2.97 1.77 13.45
C TYR A 451 -1.80 2.34 14.26
N VAL A 452 -0.72 2.72 13.56
CA VAL A 452 0.53 3.16 14.21
C VAL A 452 0.95 2.11 15.26
N ASP A 453 0.99 2.49 16.54
CA ASP A 453 1.43 1.63 17.66
C ASP A 453 0.32 0.71 18.18
N ASP A 454 -0.94 0.96 17.81
CA ASP A 454 -2.12 0.20 18.24
C ASP A 454 -2.46 -0.92 17.23
N LEU A 455 -2.42 -2.17 17.68
CA LEU A 455 -2.75 -3.35 16.87
C LEU A 455 -4.00 -4.03 17.42
N LEU A 456 -5.08 -4.08 16.62
CA LEU A 456 -6.29 -4.83 16.97
C LEU A 456 -6.35 -6.16 16.24
N PHE A 457 -6.64 -7.23 16.96
CA PHE A 457 -6.81 -8.58 16.43
C PHE A 457 -8.22 -9.08 16.67
N LEU A 458 -8.80 -9.73 15.65
CA LEU A 458 -10.16 -10.27 15.64
C LEU A 458 -10.10 -11.77 15.32
N CYS A 459 -10.79 -12.58 16.09
CA CYS A 459 -10.82 -14.04 15.97
C CYS A 459 -12.24 -14.58 16.17
N ASP A 460 -12.57 -15.68 15.51
CA ASP A 460 -13.91 -16.26 15.54
C ASP A 460 -14.17 -17.06 16.83
N SER A 461 -13.11 -17.57 17.49
CA SER A 461 -13.24 -18.42 18.69
C SER A 461 -12.24 -18.07 19.79
N HIS A 462 -12.60 -18.43 21.04
CA HIS A 462 -11.74 -18.23 22.21
C HIS A 462 -10.43 -19.04 22.14
N GLN A 463 -10.45 -20.18 21.45
CA GLN A 463 -9.23 -20.97 21.24
C GLN A 463 -8.31 -20.29 20.21
N GLN A 464 -8.88 -19.79 19.11
CA GLN A 464 -8.14 -19.11 18.06
C GLN A 464 -7.50 -17.80 18.55
N VAL A 465 -8.21 -17.02 19.36
CA VAL A 465 -7.66 -15.77 19.91
C VAL A 465 -6.48 -16.05 20.85
N CYS A 466 -6.56 -17.11 21.67
CA CYS A 466 -5.47 -17.51 22.56
C CYS A 466 -4.23 -17.99 21.79
N SER A 467 -4.40 -18.81 20.75
CA SER A 467 -3.29 -19.28 19.92
C SER A 467 -2.67 -18.13 19.13
N THR A 468 -3.49 -17.33 18.46
CA THR A 468 -3.07 -16.16 17.69
C THR A 468 -2.29 -15.18 18.54
N ARG A 469 -2.81 -14.84 19.74
CA ARG A 469 -2.11 -13.96 20.68
C ARG A 469 -0.72 -14.50 21.00
N THR A 470 -0.58 -15.78 21.29
CA THR A 470 0.71 -16.38 21.63
C THR A 470 1.71 -16.24 20.49
N THR A 471 1.29 -16.55 19.25
CA THR A 471 2.14 -16.41 18.06
C THR A 471 2.51 -14.94 17.80
N VAL A 472 1.55 -14.03 17.89
CA VAL A 472 1.78 -12.58 17.66
C VAL A 472 2.77 -12.01 18.69
N LEU A 473 2.63 -12.37 19.96
CA LEU A 473 3.55 -11.92 21.02
C LEU A 473 4.97 -12.44 20.78
N GLN A 474 5.12 -13.68 20.30
CA GLN A 474 6.41 -14.26 19.93
C GLN A 474 7.02 -13.55 18.71
N ASP A 475 6.23 -13.33 17.67
CA ASP A 475 6.67 -12.65 16.45
C ASP A 475 7.11 -11.20 16.72
N LEU A 476 6.35 -10.45 17.54
CA LEU A 476 6.70 -9.09 17.93
C LEU A 476 7.99 -9.05 18.74
N LYS A 477 8.15 -9.97 19.70
CA LYS A 477 9.38 -10.09 20.49
C LYS A 477 10.58 -10.46 19.61
N ALA A 478 10.41 -11.37 18.66
CA ALA A 478 11.45 -11.77 17.72
C ALA A 478 11.85 -10.63 16.77
N ALA A 479 10.89 -9.76 16.41
CA ALA A 479 11.13 -8.55 15.63
C ALA A 479 11.74 -7.40 16.45
N GLY A 480 11.92 -7.56 17.76
CA GLY A 480 12.53 -6.57 18.64
C GLY A 480 11.56 -5.52 19.21
N PHE A 481 10.25 -5.63 18.95
CA PHE A 481 9.27 -4.69 19.50
C PHE A 481 8.98 -4.98 20.97
N VAL A 482 8.83 -3.91 21.75
CA VAL A 482 8.46 -4.00 23.16
C VAL A 482 6.97 -3.70 23.32
N ILE A 483 6.26 -4.49 24.13
CA ILE A 483 4.82 -4.34 24.33
C ILE A 483 4.53 -3.61 25.64
N ASN A 484 3.59 -2.68 25.62
CA ASN A 484 3.15 -1.98 26.80
C ASN A 484 2.04 -2.75 27.52
N GLY A 485 2.41 -3.57 28.51
CA GLY A 485 1.47 -4.42 29.23
C GLY A 485 0.40 -3.68 30.05
N LYS A 486 0.58 -2.37 30.35
CA LYS A 486 -0.41 -1.60 31.13
C LYS A 486 -1.56 -1.06 30.28
N THR A 487 -1.30 -0.75 29.02
CA THR A 487 -2.27 -0.16 28.07
C THR A 487 -2.80 -1.20 27.08
N SER A 488 -2.05 -2.29 26.85
CA SER A 488 -2.49 -3.39 25.99
C SER A 488 -3.62 -4.19 26.64
N HIS A 489 -4.67 -4.51 25.88
CA HIS A 489 -5.72 -5.44 26.29
C HIS A 489 -5.41 -6.85 25.77
N LEU A 490 -4.54 -7.58 26.47
CA LEU A 490 -4.07 -8.92 26.06
C LEU A 490 -5.03 -10.05 26.46
N HIS A 491 -5.98 -9.80 27.34
CA HIS A 491 -6.99 -10.77 27.72
C HIS A 491 -8.09 -10.82 26.64
N PRO A 492 -8.44 -12.02 26.13
CA PRO A 492 -9.52 -12.15 25.16
C PRO A 492 -10.82 -11.54 25.69
N SER A 493 -11.40 -10.62 24.92
CA SER A 493 -12.67 -9.98 25.26
C SER A 493 -13.55 -9.82 24.02
N ARG A 494 -14.86 -9.76 24.23
CA ARG A 494 -15.83 -9.39 23.19
C ARG A 494 -16.19 -7.90 23.20
N GLN A 495 -15.68 -7.18 24.20
CA GLN A 495 -15.85 -5.75 24.36
C GLN A 495 -14.48 -5.12 24.64
N LEU A 496 -14.06 -4.18 23.80
CA LEU A 496 -12.73 -3.57 23.88
C LEU A 496 -12.75 -2.15 23.33
N ARG A 497 -11.98 -1.25 23.98
CA ARG A 497 -11.75 0.11 23.49
C ARG A 497 -10.56 0.15 22.53
N PHE A 498 -10.76 0.66 21.32
CA PHE A 498 -9.71 0.82 20.30
C PHE A 498 -9.86 2.15 19.59
N LEU A 499 -8.77 2.94 19.50
CA LEU A 499 -8.75 4.28 18.90
C LEU A 499 -9.86 5.21 19.44
N GLY A 500 -10.14 5.10 20.74
CA GLY A 500 -11.14 5.91 21.43
C GLY A 500 -12.58 5.37 21.36
N LEU A 501 -12.90 4.45 20.45
CA LEU A 501 -14.24 3.84 20.34
C LEU A 501 -14.35 2.55 21.14
N GLU A 502 -15.52 2.33 21.72
CA GLU A 502 -15.87 1.07 22.36
C GLU A 502 -16.48 0.11 21.33
N ILE A 503 -15.80 -1.01 21.12
CA ILE A 503 -16.19 -2.04 20.16
C ILE A 503 -16.85 -3.17 20.93
N ASP A 504 -18.12 -3.44 20.65
CA ASP A 504 -18.85 -4.58 21.19
C ASP A 504 -19.25 -5.53 20.06
N SER A 505 -18.60 -6.69 19.99
CA SER A 505 -18.88 -7.70 18.97
C SER A 505 -20.17 -8.49 19.22
N THR A 506 -20.66 -8.55 20.47
CA THR A 506 -21.91 -9.26 20.80
C THR A 506 -23.14 -8.51 20.27
N ARG A 507 -23.11 -7.18 20.42
CA ARG A 507 -24.17 -6.29 19.95
C ARG A 507 -23.93 -5.81 18.53
N GLY A 508 -22.70 -5.90 18.03
CA GLY A 508 -22.28 -5.37 16.73
C GLY A 508 -22.28 -3.84 16.69
N THR A 509 -21.99 -3.20 17.84
CA THR A 509 -22.07 -1.74 18.01
C THR A 509 -20.70 -1.11 18.19
N PHE A 510 -20.55 0.11 17.68
CA PHE A 510 -19.43 1.01 17.93
C PHE A 510 -19.97 2.21 18.72
N GLN A 511 -19.48 2.44 19.94
CA GLN A 511 -19.92 3.54 20.81
C GLN A 511 -18.80 4.55 21.07
#